data_AF-A0A9P1E1S9-F1
#
_entry.id   AF-A0A9P1E1S9-F1
#
_cell.length_a   1.000
_cell.length_b   1.000
_cell.length_c   1.000
_cell.angle_alpha   90.00
_cell.angle_beta   90.00
_cell.angle_gamma   90.00
#
_symmetry.space_group_name_H-M   'P 1'
#
loop_
_entity.id
_entity.type
_entity.pdbx_description
1 polymer ?
#
loop_
_entity_poly.entity_id
_entity_poly.type
_entity_poly.pdbx_seq_one_letter_code
_entity_poly.pdbx_strand_id
1 'polypeptide(L)'
;MAKTHEGSLELQNLIKNGNPRDRQEVLDGIIGCIFDVMIDPHGHHLFRRILEFCDSSQLDTIFVTLISRKELLINTSLVQYGSSAIQRFIKRLKNTGLGQFVAIILSMRFV
;
A
#
# COMPACT_ATOMS: atom_id res chain seq x y z
N MET A 1 -2.91 3.88 -15.72
CA MET A 1 -1.56 3.28 -15.79
C MET A 1 -1.34 2.21 -14.72
N ALA A 2 -1.41 2.54 -13.42
CA ALA A 2 -1.11 1.61 -12.32
C ALA A 2 -1.92 0.29 -12.27
N LYS A 3 -3.11 0.25 -12.87
CA LYS A 3 -4.05 -0.90 -12.87
C LYS A 3 -4.07 -1.68 -14.21
N THR A 4 -3.07 -1.45 -15.06
CA THR A 4 -2.85 -2.23 -16.29
C THR A 4 -1.62 -3.08 -16.13
N HIS A 5 -1.52 -4.21 -16.85
CA HIS A 5 -0.34 -5.08 -16.75
C HIS A 5 0.96 -4.32 -17.05
N GLU A 6 1.03 -3.67 -18.22
CA GLU A 6 2.20 -2.92 -18.67
C GLU A 6 2.49 -1.71 -17.79
N GLY A 7 1.47 -0.88 -17.51
CA GLY A 7 1.66 0.31 -16.69
C GLY A 7 2.03 0.00 -15.23
N SER A 8 1.53 -1.09 -14.65
CA SER A 8 1.99 -1.55 -13.32
C SER A 8 3.44 -2.00 -13.37
N LEU A 9 3.85 -2.72 -14.41
CA LEU A 9 5.21 -3.21 -14.55
C LEU A 9 6.21 -2.06 -14.75
N GLU A 10 5.86 -1.06 -15.57
CA GLU A 10 6.68 0.12 -15.80
C GLU A 10 6.89 0.91 -14.51
N LEU A 11 5.82 1.18 -13.76
CA LEU A 11 5.91 1.88 -12.47
C LEU A 11 6.70 1.06 -11.44
N GLN A 12 6.59 -0.26 -11.43
CA GLN A 12 7.41 -1.11 -10.57
C GLN A 12 8.91 -0.98 -10.89
N ASN A 13 9.26 -0.91 -12.18
CA ASN A 13 10.65 -0.71 -12.61
C ASN A 13 11.15 0.69 -12.22
N LEU A 14 10.30 1.70 -12.32
CA LEU A 14 10.61 3.06 -11.88
C LEU A 14 10.84 3.12 -10.37
N ILE A 15 10.02 2.46 -9.55
CA ILE A 15 10.26 2.37 -8.10
C ILE A 15 11.60 1.68 -7.79
N LYS A 16 11.88 0.56 -8.47
CA LYS A 16 13.07 -0.27 -8.20
C LYS A 16 14.37 0.44 -8.57
N ASN A 17 14.41 1.07 -9.76
CA ASN A 17 15.63 1.63 -10.34
C ASN A 17 15.73 3.15 -10.15
N GLY A 18 14.62 3.81 -9.78
CA GLY A 18 14.53 5.25 -9.61
C GLY A 18 15.12 5.75 -8.29
N ASN A 19 15.37 7.06 -8.29
CA ASN A 19 15.85 7.80 -7.14
C ASN A 19 14.67 8.09 -6.15
N PRO A 20 14.94 8.64 -4.95
CA PRO A 20 13.88 8.95 -3.98
C PRO A 20 12.77 9.88 -4.51
N ARG A 21 13.09 10.83 -5.39
CA ARG A 21 12.12 11.73 -6.02
C ARG A 21 11.21 10.97 -6.97
N ASP A 22 11.75 10.10 -7.81
CA ASP A 22 10.93 9.27 -8.72
C ASP A 22 9.94 8.42 -7.93
N ARG A 23 10.38 7.86 -6.80
CA ARG A 23 9.51 7.08 -5.90
C ARG A 23 8.41 7.94 -5.28
N GLN A 24 8.74 9.18 -4.90
CA GLN A 24 7.77 10.12 -4.37
C GLN A 24 6.71 10.48 -5.42
N GLU A 25 7.13 10.78 -6.65
CA GLU A 25 6.21 11.11 -7.75
C GLU A 25 5.22 9.96 -8.04
N VAL A 26 5.69 8.71 -8.01
CA VAL A 26 4.81 7.54 -8.14
C VAL A 26 3.84 7.43 -6.97
N LEU A 27 4.33 7.62 -5.73
CA LEU A 27 3.48 7.56 -4.54
C LEU A 27 2.40 8.64 -4.59
N ASP A 28 2.77 9.88 -4.89
CA ASP A 28 1.85 11.02 -5.00
C ASP A 28 0.78 10.76 -6.08
N GLY A 29 1.18 10.14 -7.19
CA GLY A 29 0.26 9.76 -8.27
C GLY A 29 -0.76 8.70 -7.89
N ILE A 30 -0.51 7.88 -6.86
CA ILE A 30 -1.43 6.81 -6.45
C ILE A 30 -2.05 6.99 -5.07
N ILE A 31 -1.55 7.88 -4.22
CA ILE A 31 -1.94 7.93 -2.79
C ILE A 31 -3.43 8.18 -2.60
N GLY A 32 -4.04 9.01 -3.46
CA GLY A 32 -5.48 9.30 -3.44
C GLY A 32 -6.37 8.11 -3.81
N CYS A 33 -5.84 7.14 -4.57
CA CYS A 33 -6.54 5.94 -5.02
C CYS A 33 -5.86 4.64 -4.56
N ILE A 34 -5.09 4.70 -3.47
CA ILE A 34 -4.21 3.59 -3.04
C ILE A 34 -5.00 2.30 -2.76
N PHE A 35 -6.23 2.41 -2.24
CA PHE A 35 -7.09 1.25 -2.00
C PHE A 35 -7.48 0.54 -3.29
N ASP A 36 -7.78 1.27 -4.37
CA ASP A 36 -8.07 0.70 -5.68
C ASP A 36 -6.85 -0.04 -6.23
N VAL A 37 -5.66 0.52 -6.03
CA VAL A 37 -4.39 -0.12 -6.43
C VAL A 37 -4.16 -1.40 -5.64
N MET A 38 -4.45 -1.41 -4.33
CA MET A 38 -4.26 -2.59 -3.47
C MET A 38 -5.17 -3.77 -3.84
N ILE A 39 -6.38 -3.52 -4.36
CA ILE A 39 -7.34 -4.58 -4.72
C ILE A 39 -7.23 -5.00 -6.18
N ASP A 40 -6.43 -4.32 -6.99
CA ASP A 40 -6.29 -4.58 -8.42
C ASP A 40 -5.35 -5.78 -8.70
N PRO A 41 -5.68 -6.66 -9.68
CA PRO A 41 -4.84 -7.80 -10.05
C PRO A 41 -3.41 -7.44 -10.47
N HIS A 42 -3.18 -6.24 -10.98
CA HIS A 42 -1.84 -5.76 -11.35
C HIS A 42 -1.30 -4.71 -10.36
N GLY A 43 -2.17 -3.84 -9.85
CA GLY A 43 -1.82 -2.76 -8.94
C GLY A 43 -1.26 -3.25 -7.60
N HIS A 44 -1.71 -4.39 -7.08
CA HIS A 44 -1.22 -4.88 -5.79
C HIS A 44 0.27 -5.25 -5.83
N HIS A 45 0.83 -5.55 -7.02
CA HIS A 45 2.26 -5.73 -7.23
C HIS A 45 3.02 -4.40 -7.16
N LEU A 46 2.45 -3.31 -7.70
CA LEU A 46 3.00 -1.96 -7.55
C LEU A 46 3.02 -1.54 -6.07
N PHE A 47 1.91 -1.74 -5.35
CA PHE A 47 1.87 -1.43 -3.91
C PHE A 47 2.94 -2.21 -3.13
N ARG A 48 3.10 -3.51 -3.41
CA ARG A 48 4.19 -4.31 -2.83
C ARG A 48 5.57 -3.67 -3.13
N ARG A 49 5.81 -3.28 -4.37
CA ARG A 49 7.09 -2.69 -4.78
C ARG A 49 7.35 -1.37 -4.06
N ILE A 50 6.34 -0.54 -3.89
CA ILE A 50 6.44 0.70 -3.11
C ILE A 50 6.90 0.38 -1.68
N LEU A 51 6.27 -0.58 -1.01
CA LEU A 51 6.66 -0.97 0.37
C LEU A 51 8.10 -1.51 0.48
N GLU A 52 8.65 -2.11 -0.58
CA GLU A 52 10.02 -2.62 -0.63
C GLU A 52 11.07 -1.49 -0.70
N PHE A 53 10.72 -0.34 -1.29
CA PHE A 53 11.68 0.74 -1.59
C PHE A 53 11.35 2.09 -0.94
N CYS A 54 10.22 2.19 -0.23
CA CYS A 54 9.83 3.42 0.44
C CYS A 54 10.71 3.68 1.66
N ASP A 55 11.03 4.96 1.85
CA ASP A 55 11.66 5.45 3.07
C ASP A 55 10.65 5.59 4.22
N SER A 56 11.11 6.08 5.38
CA SER A 56 10.28 6.27 6.56
C SER A 56 9.17 7.30 6.34
N SER A 57 9.46 8.42 5.67
CA SER A 57 8.48 9.49 5.42
C SER A 57 7.36 9.02 4.49
N GLN A 58 7.73 8.25 3.48
CA GLN A 58 6.78 7.61 2.56
C GLN A 58 5.95 6.55 3.25
N LEU A 59 6.56 5.73 4.11
CA LEU A 59 5.85 4.73 4.90
C LEU A 59 4.84 5.37 5.86
N ASP A 60 5.21 6.47 6.51
CA ASP A 60 4.33 7.23 7.39
C ASP A 60 3.14 7.82 6.62
N THR A 61 3.40 8.36 5.42
CA THR A 61 2.33 8.87 4.52
C THR A 61 1.34 7.76 4.14
N ILE A 62 1.85 6.59 3.77
CA ILE A 62 1.01 5.41 3.48
C ILE A 62 0.23 5.00 4.72
N PHE A 63 0.88 4.94 5.88
CA PHE A 63 0.24 4.56 7.13
C PHE A 63 -0.92 5.49 7.48
N VAL A 64 -0.68 6.79 7.57
CA VAL A 64 -1.72 7.79 7.88
C VAL A 64 -2.88 7.68 6.89
N THR A 65 -2.59 7.61 5.58
CA THR A 65 -3.62 7.49 4.54
C THR A 65 -4.51 6.27 4.74
N LEU A 66 -3.92 5.11 5.06
CA LEU A 66 -4.67 3.87 5.23
C LEU A 66 -5.49 3.87 6.53
N ILE A 67 -4.93 4.31 7.66
CA ILE A 67 -5.65 4.28 8.95
C ILE A 67 -6.74 5.35 9.06
N SER A 68 -6.61 6.47 8.34
CA SER A 68 -7.64 7.51 8.29
C SER A 68 -8.92 7.06 7.58
N ARG A 69 -8.88 5.96 6.82
CA ARG A 69 -10.02 5.41 6.07
C ARG A 69 -10.33 3.99 6.52
N LYS A 70 -10.71 3.84 7.80
CA LYS A 70 -10.90 2.55 8.49
C LYS A 70 -11.82 1.58 7.74
N GLU A 71 -12.98 2.04 7.27
CA GLU A 71 -13.94 1.20 6.55
C GLU A 71 -13.37 0.66 5.24
N LEU A 72 -12.65 1.49 4.48
CA LEU A 72 -11.98 1.05 3.26
C LEU A 72 -10.85 0.06 3.57
N LEU A 73 -10.08 0.29 4.63
CA LEU A 73 -9.05 -0.64 5.07
C LEU A 73 -9.63 -2.01 5.46
N ILE A 74 -10.76 -2.01 6.19
CA ILE A 74 -11.50 -3.24 6.49
C ILE A 74 -11.97 -3.91 5.20
N ASN A 75 -12.63 -3.19 4.30
CA ASN A 75 -13.16 -3.76 3.05
C ASN A 75 -12.05 -4.32 2.14
N THR A 76 -10.93 -3.61 2.01
CA THR A 76 -9.74 -4.07 1.27
C THR A 76 -9.17 -5.36 1.87
N SER A 77 -9.26 -5.58 3.19
CA SER A 77 -8.79 -6.82 3.81
C SER A 77 -9.59 -8.08 3.44
N LEU A 78 -10.78 -7.91 2.86
CA LEU A 78 -11.72 -9.00 2.58
C LEU A 78 -11.65 -9.54 1.16
N VAL A 79 -10.84 -8.91 0.30
CA VAL A 79 -10.68 -9.32 -1.09
C VAL A 79 -9.30 -9.92 -1.32
N GLN A 80 -9.19 -10.82 -2.29
CA GLN A 80 -8.01 -11.66 -2.54
C GLN A 80 -6.70 -10.85 -2.59
N TYR A 81 -6.63 -9.81 -3.44
CA TYR A 81 -5.42 -9.01 -3.60
C TYR A 81 -5.20 -8.04 -2.43
N GLY A 82 -6.27 -7.44 -1.93
CA GLY A 82 -6.22 -6.48 -0.83
C GLY A 82 -5.75 -7.10 0.49
N SER A 83 -6.18 -8.32 0.81
CA SER A 83 -5.69 -9.08 1.97
C SER A 83 -4.17 -9.33 1.87
N SER A 84 -3.67 -9.70 0.70
CA SER A 84 -2.22 -9.89 0.44
C SER A 84 -1.44 -8.57 0.59
N ALA A 85 -1.99 -7.47 0.08
CA ALA A 85 -1.41 -6.14 0.23
C ALA A 85 -1.32 -5.72 1.70
N ILE A 86 -2.38 -5.92 2.48
CA ILE A 86 -2.43 -5.59 3.92
C ILE A 86 -1.45 -6.44 4.72
N GLN A 87 -1.34 -7.75 4.45
CA GLN A 87 -0.36 -8.60 5.14
C GLN A 87 1.08 -8.11 4.91
N ARG A 88 1.41 -7.68 3.68
CA ARG A 88 2.73 -7.10 3.36
C ARG A 88 2.94 -5.76 4.05
N PHE A 89 1.90 -4.93 4.12
CA PHE A 89 1.94 -3.66 4.83
C PHE A 89 2.22 -3.87 6.33
N ILE A 90 1.47 -4.75 7.00
CA ILE A 90 1.71 -5.11 8.40
C ILE A 90 3.13 -5.65 8.60
N LYS A 91 3.62 -6.50 7.69
CA LYS A 91 5.01 -7.00 7.74
C LYS A 91 6.04 -5.87 7.64
N ARG A 92 5.80 -4.87 6.79
CA ARG A 92 6.68 -3.70 6.64
C ARG A 92 6.69 -2.81 7.90
N LEU A 93 5.57 -2.78 8.62
CA LEU A 93 5.43 -2.04 9.89
C LEU A 93 5.97 -2.78 11.12
N LYS A 94 6.38 -4.05 11.01
CA LYS A 94 6.73 -4.90 12.17
C LYS A 94 7.70 -4.24 13.17
N ASN A 95 8.69 -3.51 12.67
CA ASN A 95 9.73 -2.90 13.51
C ASN A 95 9.41 -1.44 13.91
N THR A 96 8.24 -0.92 13.55
CA THR A 96 7.81 0.46 13.83
C THR A 96 6.86 0.55 15.03
N GLY A 97 6.31 -0.58 15.50
CA GLY A 97 5.21 -0.60 16.47
C GLY A 97 3.85 -0.21 15.89
N LEU A 98 3.78 0.34 14.67
CA LEU A 98 2.54 0.80 14.04
C LEU A 98 1.62 -0.33 13.55
N GLY A 99 2.16 -1.54 13.35
CA GLY A 99 1.41 -2.69 12.87
C GLY A 99 0.20 -3.06 13.77
N GLN A 100 0.30 -2.79 15.08
CA GLN A 100 -0.79 -3.04 16.02
C GLN A 100 -2.04 -2.19 15.75
N PHE A 101 -1.88 -0.96 15.25
CA PHE A 101 -3.02 -0.09 14.95
C PHE A 101 -3.83 -0.64 13.77
N VAL A 102 -3.14 -1.16 12.75
CA VAL A 102 -3.79 -1.83 11.62
C VAL A 102 -4.56 -3.05 12.12
N ALA A 103 -3.94 -3.88 12.97
CA ALA A 103 -4.61 -5.06 13.54
C ALA A 103 -5.85 -4.68 14.35
N ILE A 104 -5.78 -3.64 15.19
CA ILE A 104 -6.92 -3.15 15.98
C ILE A 104 -8.08 -2.73 15.06
N ILE A 105 -7.80 -1.97 14.00
CA ILE A 105 -8.85 -1.53 13.05
C ILE A 105 -9.51 -2.73 12.37
N LEU A 106 -8.73 -3.72 11.94
CA LEU A 106 -9.27 -4.93 11.29
C LEU A 106 -10.13 -5.76 12.24
N SER A 107 -9.82 -5.76 13.54
CA SER A 107 -10.61 -6.44 14.57
C SER A 107 -11.95 -5.76 14.88
N MET A 108 -12.13 -4.47 14.56
CA MET A 108 -13.37 -3.72 14.85
C MET A 108 -14.60 -4.29 14.14
N ARG A 109 -14.42 -5.11 13.10
CA ARG A 109 -15.54 -5.77 12.40
C ARG A 109 -16.26 -6.81 13.26
N PHE A 110 -15.59 -7.37 14.26
CA PHE A 110 -16.10 -8.49 15.07
C PHE A 110 -16.65 -8.03 16.43
N VAL A 111 -16.79 -6.72 16.63
CA VAL A 111 -17.38 -6.08 17.81
C VAL A 111 -18.67 -5.41 17.40
#